data_AF-A0AAU1PP81-F1
#
_entry.id   AF-A0AAU1PP81-F1
#
_cell.length_a   1.000
_cell.length_b   1.000
_cell.length_c   1.000
_cell.angle_alpha   90.00
_cell.angle_beta   90.00
_cell.angle_gamma   90.00
#
_symmetry.space_group_name_H-M   'P 1'
#
loop_
_entity.id
_entity.type
_entity.pdbx_description
1 polymer ?
#
loop_
_entity_poly.entity_id
_entity_poly.type
_entity_poly.pdbx_seq_one_letter_code
_entity_poly.pdbx_strand_id
1 'polypeptide(L)'
;MDTGTANGPGHEPGPRSGPDTGPTAASGPSPAASGPGAGPGPRLSTSPPVGARSGPGEGLSPRSALPPGGGQGPGAAPAPGKGPAPGSAPLPPPGSVAPVTVPDPDAGRRRGVRRMKLIATGFLLAATVIYALAKWADSRGAGSWAGYVAAAAEAGMVGALADWFAVTALFRRPLGLPIPHTAIIPTKKDALGASLGEFVGENFLSADVVRARLRSVGVGGRLGHWLAEPANADRVTEQASAALRGMLTVLRDSDVQAVVGEAITRRADAQEVAPGLGKLLERVVADGGHRRMVDLMCVRAHDWLVEHGDSVMGAVQGGAPGWTPRFVDRKVGERVYKELLRFVTEMRDSPEHPARGAVDRFLGDFAGELQSDPDTRARVERLKKDLLARGEVQELIASAWGSVRGMMVAAAEDERSELRLRARASLLSLGGRMSADARLQTKVDSWLEDAATYLVTTYRDEITSLISETVAGWDADQTSRKIEAHVGRDLQFIRINGTVVGALAGLLIFAISRVAGG
;
A
#
# COMPACT_ATOMS: atom_id res chain seq x y z
N MET A 1 50.58 -7.06 44.49
CA MET A 1 49.91 -8.26 45.03
C MET A 1 49.63 -9.17 43.84
N ASP A 2 50.56 -10.11 43.61
CA ASP A 2 50.34 -11.57 43.55
C ASP A 2 48.92 -12.10 43.28
N THR A 3 48.67 -13.20 42.56
CA THR A 3 49.37 -14.17 41.67
C THR A 3 48.24 -15.03 41.04
N GLY A 4 48.34 -15.86 39.99
CA GLY A 4 49.41 -16.33 39.11
C GLY A 4 48.77 -16.94 37.82
N THR A 5 49.49 -17.12 36.69
CA THR A 5 50.12 -18.40 36.22
C THR A 5 49.19 -19.64 36.14
N ALA A 6 49.20 -20.49 35.09
CA ALA A 6 50.14 -20.67 33.96
C ALA A 6 49.52 -21.49 32.77
N ASN A 7 50.23 -21.50 31.61
CA ASN A 7 50.35 -22.54 30.54
C ASN A 7 49.07 -23.22 29.93
N GLY A 8 48.89 -23.48 28.63
CA GLY A 8 49.78 -23.50 27.44
C GLY A 8 50.48 -24.87 27.20
N PRO A 9 50.90 -25.28 25.97
CA PRO A 9 50.45 -24.92 24.61
C PRO A 9 50.38 -26.12 23.59
N GLY A 10 50.10 -25.87 22.30
CA GLY A 10 50.41 -26.76 21.14
C GLY A 10 49.32 -27.76 20.69
N HIS A 11 49.33 -28.35 19.48
CA HIS A 11 50.18 -28.17 18.29
C HIS A 11 49.56 -28.86 17.04
N GLU A 12 49.32 -28.11 15.95
CA GLU A 12 49.44 -28.47 14.50
C GLU A 12 48.74 -29.71 13.82
N PRO A 13 48.73 -29.82 12.46
CA PRO A 13 47.56 -30.36 11.72
C PRO A 13 47.80 -31.51 10.72
N GLY A 14 46.71 -31.96 10.07
CA GLY A 14 46.68 -32.75 8.81
C GLY A 14 46.15 -34.18 8.94
N PRO A 15 46.00 -34.96 7.83
CA PRO A 15 46.31 -34.63 6.44
C PRO A 15 45.21 -34.99 5.39
N ARG A 16 45.59 -34.84 4.12
CA ARG A 16 44.89 -35.06 2.83
C ARG A 16 44.35 -36.48 2.59
N SER A 17 43.28 -36.62 1.78
CA SER A 17 43.22 -37.64 0.69
C SER A 17 42.12 -37.33 -0.37
N GLY A 18 42.52 -37.19 -1.64
CA GLY A 18 41.80 -37.83 -2.77
C GLY A 18 42.40 -39.22 -3.03
N PRO A 19 42.14 -39.93 -4.15
CA PRO A 19 41.83 -39.39 -5.49
C PRO A 19 40.77 -40.21 -6.30
N ASP A 20 40.66 -39.93 -7.61
CA ASP A 20 40.36 -40.87 -8.71
C ASP A 20 39.01 -41.66 -8.74
N THR A 21 38.44 -42.10 -9.87
CA THR A 21 38.80 -42.02 -11.31
C THR A 21 37.57 -42.20 -12.20
N GLY A 22 37.60 -41.61 -13.40
CA GLY A 22 37.37 -42.40 -14.63
C GLY A 22 35.95 -42.51 -15.23
N PRO A 23 35.86 -42.96 -16.51
CA PRO A 23 34.78 -42.52 -17.40
C PRO A 23 34.05 -43.65 -18.15
N THR A 24 33.00 -43.29 -18.90
CA THR A 24 32.54 -43.80 -20.23
C THR A 24 31.04 -43.47 -20.39
N ALA A 25 30.39 -43.39 -21.55
CA ALA A 25 30.68 -43.17 -22.98
C ALA A 25 29.39 -43.59 -23.74
N ALA A 26 29.34 -43.34 -25.06
CA ALA A 26 28.25 -43.73 -25.99
C ALA A 26 26.92 -42.93 -25.89
N SER A 27 26.24 -42.58 -26.98
CA SER A 27 26.60 -42.55 -28.42
C SER A 27 25.61 -41.66 -29.19
N GLY A 28 26.04 -41.03 -30.30
CA GLY A 28 25.15 -40.56 -31.36
C GLY A 28 24.82 -41.70 -32.36
N PRO A 29 24.45 -41.42 -33.64
CA PRO A 29 24.37 -40.11 -34.29
C PRO A 29 23.22 -39.90 -35.34
N SER A 30 23.20 -38.70 -35.93
CA SER A 30 22.94 -38.45 -37.38
C SER A 30 21.51 -38.39 -37.98
N PRO A 31 21.33 -37.77 -39.18
CA PRO A 31 20.14 -36.97 -39.52
C PRO A 31 19.50 -37.28 -40.91
N ALA A 32 18.58 -36.43 -41.40
CA ALA A 32 18.52 -35.84 -42.77
C ALA A 32 17.10 -35.59 -43.35
N ALA A 33 16.90 -34.41 -43.96
CA ALA A 33 15.95 -33.99 -45.03
C ALA A 33 15.79 -32.44 -44.93
N SER A 34 16.10 -31.52 -45.86
CA SER A 34 16.09 -31.49 -47.35
C SER A 34 14.74 -31.85 -47.95
N GLY A 35 13.98 -31.02 -48.69
CA GLY A 35 14.07 -29.64 -49.24
C GLY A 35 12.85 -29.44 -50.18
N PRO A 36 12.88 -28.64 -51.27
CA PRO A 36 13.16 -27.20 -51.45
C PRO A 36 11.95 -26.43 -52.10
N GLY A 37 12.04 -25.12 -52.40
CA GLY A 37 11.06 -24.47 -53.31
C GLY A 37 11.03 -22.92 -53.46
N ALA A 38 11.67 -22.41 -54.52
CA ALA A 38 11.38 -21.21 -55.36
C ALA A 38 10.96 -19.82 -54.78
N GLY A 39 11.57 -18.74 -55.32
CA GLY A 39 11.11 -17.33 -55.24
C GLY A 39 10.13 -16.94 -56.37
N PRO A 40 10.05 -15.66 -56.87
CA PRO A 40 10.93 -14.50 -56.66
C PRO A 40 10.19 -13.18 -56.24
N GLY A 41 10.91 -12.06 -56.12
CA GLY A 41 10.33 -10.71 -55.89
C GLY A 41 10.02 -9.91 -57.17
N PRO A 42 9.53 -8.66 -57.07
CA PRO A 42 10.26 -7.55 -57.72
C PRO A 42 10.20 -6.14 -57.06
N ARG A 43 11.36 -5.47 -57.10
CA ARG A 43 11.68 -4.06 -57.51
C ARG A 43 10.72 -2.87 -57.26
N LEU A 44 11.29 -1.85 -56.58
CA LEU A 44 11.42 -0.41 -56.95
C LEU A 44 10.21 0.46 -57.39
N SER A 45 9.96 1.55 -56.64
CA SER A 45 9.67 2.90 -57.15
C SER A 45 9.87 3.92 -56.00
N THR A 46 10.93 4.72 -55.93
CA THR A 46 11.13 6.07 -56.52
C THR A 46 10.06 7.13 -56.17
N SER A 47 10.47 8.14 -55.39
CA SER A 47 9.82 9.46 -55.18
C SER A 47 9.77 10.28 -56.50
N PRO A 48 9.15 11.49 -56.60
CA PRO A 48 9.65 12.71 -55.92
C PRO A 48 8.52 13.77 -55.61
N PRO A 49 8.72 15.13 -55.54
CA PRO A 49 8.36 15.88 -54.33
C PRO A 49 7.72 17.29 -54.59
N VAL A 50 7.89 18.22 -53.62
CA VAL A 50 7.70 19.70 -53.70
C VAL A 50 6.23 20.17 -53.62
N GLY A 51 5.86 21.20 -52.83
CA GLY A 51 6.62 22.03 -51.87
C GLY A 51 6.04 23.45 -51.77
N ALA A 52 6.68 24.32 -50.97
CA ALA A 52 6.36 25.76 -50.79
C ALA A 52 5.01 26.08 -50.08
N ARG A 53 4.86 27.15 -49.28
CA ARG A 53 5.78 28.21 -48.82
C ARG A 53 5.25 28.85 -47.52
N SER A 54 6.17 29.24 -46.64
CA SER A 54 6.28 30.53 -45.91
C SER A 54 5.04 31.20 -45.26
N GLY A 55 5.16 31.55 -43.97
CA GLY A 55 4.25 32.46 -43.23
C GLY A 55 4.54 33.95 -43.52
N PRO A 56 4.55 34.89 -42.53
CA PRO A 56 4.29 34.76 -41.08
C PRO A 56 3.34 35.87 -40.50
N GLY A 57 3.19 35.89 -39.17
CA GLY A 57 3.08 37.15 -38.39
C GLY A 57 1.71 37.62 -37.92
N GLU A 58 1.63 37.94 -36.60
CA GLU A 58 0.73 38.92 -35.93
C GLU A 58 -0.81 38.73 -36.07
N GLY A 59 -1.68 39.11 -35.12
CA GLY A 59 -1.53 39.70 -33.78
C GLY A 59 -2.92 40.13 -33.25
N LEU A 60 -3.03 40.37 -31.94
CA LEU A 60 -4.15 41.06 -31.26
C LEU A 60 -5.60 40.47 -31.30
N SER A 61 -6.04 40.00 -30.13
CA SER A 61 -7.38 40.25 -29.55
C SER A 61 -7.71 41.76 -29.52
N PRO A 62 -8.98 42.26 -29.46
CA PRO A 62 -10.02 41.71 -28.57
C PRO A 62 -11.54 41.94 -28.87
N ARG A 63 -12.38 41.25 -28.07
CA ARG A 63 -13.67 41.68 -27.46
C ARG A 63 -14.94 41.96 -28.32
N SER A 64 -16.09 41.70 -27.66
CA SER A 64 -17.46 42.21 -27.93
C SER A 64 -18.15 41.76 -29.24
N ALA A 65 -19.48 41.67 -29.36
CA ALA A 65 -20.61 41.58 -28.41
C ALA A 65 -21.87 41.08 -29.18
N LEU A 66 -23.02 40.92 -28.50
CA LEU A 66 -24.33 40.49 -29.06
C LEU A 66 -24.78 41.29 -30.31
N PRO A 67 -25.66 40.69 -31.14
CA PRO A 67 -27.07 41.15 -31.17
C PRO A 67 -28.14 40.03 -30.97
N PRO A 68 -29.42 40.40 -30.77
CA PRO A 68 -30.50 39.47 -30.37
C PRO A 68 -31.35 38.92 -31.55
N GLY A 69 -32.34 38.08 -31.26
CA GLY A 69 -33.18 37.39 -32.25
C GLY A 69 -34.64 37.88 -32.37
N GLY A 70 -35.47 37.07 -33.05
CA GLY A 70 -36.93 37.23 -33.19
C GLY A 70 -37.39 37.69 -34.59
N GLY A 71 -38.13 36.85 -35.33
CA GLY A 71 -38.54 37.16 -36.72
C GLY A 71 -39.39 36.08 -37.41
N GLN A 72 -40.65 35.99 -37.00
CA GLN A 72 -41.71 35.00 -37.29
C GLN A 72 -42.22 34.82 -38.75
N GLY A 73 -42.44 33.55 -39.17
CA GLY A 73 -43.51 33.08 -40.09
C GLY A 73 -43.31 33.26 -41.62
N PRO A 74 -44.22 32.72 -42.49
CA PRO A 74 -45.35 31.78 -42.29
C PRO A 74 -45.05 30.37 -42.90
N GLY A 75 -45.94 29.36 -43.08
CA GLY A 75 -47.34 29.10 -42.66
C GLY A 75 -48.16 28.32 -43.72
N ALA A 76 -48.85 27.21 -43.35
CA ALA A 76 -49.73 26.41 -44.25
C ALA A 76 -50.88 25.68 -43.48
N ALA A 77 -51.98 25.34 -44.18
CA ALA A 77 -53.29 24.97 -43.63
C ALA A 77 -53.55 23.43 -43.48
N PRO A 78 -54.64 22.97 -42.80
CA PRO A 78 -54.75 21.61 -42.26
C PRO A 78 -55.60 20.61 -43.06
N ALA A 79 -55.46 19.31 -42.74
CA ALA A 79 -56.29 18.19 -43.21
C ALA A 79 -56.49 17.14 -42.07
N PRO A 80 -57.50 16.25 -42.12
CA PRO A 80 -58.25 15.86 -40.91
C PRO A 80 -57.96 14.49 -40.28
N GLY A 81 -58.27 14.39 -38.98
CA GLY A 81 -59.03 13.28 -38.38
C GLY A 81 -58.39 11.88 -38.26
N LYS A 82 -57.84 11.57 -37.08
CA LYS A 82 -57.82 10.20 -36.50
C LYS A 82 -58.22 10.26 -35.03
N GLY A 83 -58.98 9.26 -34.58
CA GLY A 83 -59.61 9.22 -33.25
C GLY A 83 -58.65 8.99 -32.08
N PRO A 84 -59.14 9.13 -30.82
CA PRO A 84 -58.31 9.11 -29.63
C PRO A 84 -57.78 7.70 -29.30
N ALA A 85 -56.46 7.59 -29.12
CA ALA A 85 -55.85 6.46 -28.45
C ALA A 85 -56.02 6.58 -26.92
N PRO A 86 -56.19 5.48 -26.18
CA PRO A 86 -56.49 5.53 -24.75
C PRO A 86 -55.23 5.77 -23.90
N GLY A 87 -55.34 6.70 -22.94
CA GLY A 87 -54.71 6.52 -21.61
C GLY A 87 -53.22 6.86 -21.44
N SER A 88 -52.75 8.03 -21.89
CA SER A 88 -51.52 8.61 -21.34
C SER A 88 -51.81 9.28 -19.98
N ALA A 89 -51.56 8.57 -18.88
CA ALA A 89 -51.58 9.17 -17.55
C ALA A 89 -50.46 10.23 -17.41
N PRO A 90 -50.66 11.35 -16.70
CA PRO A 90 -49.62 12.34 -16.52
C PRO A 90 -48.42 11.78 -15.74
N LEU A 91 -47.21 11.98 -16.25
CA LEU A 91 -45.98 11.71 -15.50
C LEU A 91 -45.91 12.63 -14.28
N PRO A 92 -45.56 12.10 -13.07
CA PRO A 92 -45.41 12.93 -11.89
C PRO A 92 -44.21 13.88 -12.04
N PRO A 93 -44.24 15.07 -11.41
CA PRO A 93 -43.16 16.05 -11.51
C PRO A 93 -41.86 15.51 -10.90
N PRO A 94 -40.69 15.79 -11.50
CA PRO A 94 -39.40 15.36 -10.97
C PRO A 94 -39.08 16.15 -9.69
N GLY A 95 -39.30 15.53 -8.52
CA GLY A 95 -39.00 16.15 -7.23
C GLY A 95 -39.54 15.40 -6.00
N SER A 96 -40.65 14.66 -6.13
CA SER A 96 -41.17 13.84 -5.02
C SER A 96 -40.47 12.48 -4.95
N VAL A 97 -39.23 12.45 -4.46
CA VAL A 97 -38.67 11.20 -3.93
C VAL A 97 -39.47 10.89 -2.67
N ALA A 98 -40.46 10.00 -2.79
CA ALA A 98 -41.14 9.47 -1.61
C ALA A 98 -40.06 8.92 -0.66
N PRO A 99 -40.06 9.30 0.64
CA PRO A 99 -39.03 8.84 1.55
C PRO A 99 -39.07 7.32 1.54
N VAL A 100 -37.96 6.70 1.11
CA VAL A 100 -37.80 5.25 1.19
C VAL A 100 -37.87 4.92 2.67
N THR A 101 -39.03 4.44 3.11
CA THR A 101 -39.24 3.98 4.47
C THR A 101 -38.48 2.67 4.62
N VAL A 102 -37.17 2.78 4.83
CA VAL A 102 -36.33 1.69 5.30
C VAL A 102 -37.04 1.12 6.52
N PRO A 103 -37.52 -0.14 6.50
CA PRO A 103 -38.24 -0.69 7.63
C PRO A 103 -37.32 -0.67 8.85
N ASP A 104 -37.67 0.08 9.89
CA ASP A 104 -36.87 0.13 11.13
C ASP A 104 -36.72 -1.31 11.65
N PRO A 105 -35.51 -1.90 11.61
CA PRO A 105 -35.30 -3.30 11.98
C PRO A 105 -35.57 -3.55 13.46
N ASP A 106 -35.63 -2.49 14.28
CA ASP A 106 -35.94 -2.55 15.69
C ASP A 106 -37.46 -2.42 15.97
N ALA A 107 -38.28 -2.02 15.00
CA ALA A 107 -39.71 -1.77 15.20
C ALA A 107 -40.47 -3.00 15.75
N GLY A 108 -40.13 -4.20 15.25
CA GLY A 108 -40.67 -5.46 15.77
C GLY A 108 -40.29 -5.71 17.23
N ARG A 109 -39.03 -5.45 17.60
CA ARG A 109 -38.54 -5.64 18.98
C ARG A 109 -39.18 -4.63 19.93
N ARG A 110 -39.29 -3.35 19.53
CA ARG A 110 -39.99 -2.29 20.28
C ARG A 110 -41.46 -2.64 20.57
N ARG A 111 -42.17 -3.26 19.62
CA ARG A 111 -43.54 -3.78 19.84
C ARG A 111 -43.55 -4.92 20.88
N GLY A 112 -42.57 -5.83 20.82
CA GLY A 112 -42.37 -6.89 21.82
C GLY A 112 -42.15 -6.36 23.23
N VAL A 113 -41.26 -5.38 23.40
CA VAL A 113 -41.00 -4.71 24.69
C VAL A 113 -42.26 -4.00 25.21
N ARG A 114 -43.01 -3.28 24.36
CA ARG A 114 -44.28 -2.64 24.73
C ARG A 114 -45.30 -3.65 25.25
N ARG A 115 -45.50 -4.77 24.55
CA ARG A 115 -46.42 -5.84 24.98
C ARG A 115 -46.01 -6.42 26.33
N MET A 116 -44.72 -6.69 26.53
CA MET A 116 -44.24 -7.26 27.80
C MET A 116 -44.34 -6.27 28.97
N LYS A 117 -44.10 -4.97 28.74
CA LYS A 117 -44.35 -3.92 29.74
C LYS A 117 -45.81 -3.85 30.15
N LEU A 118 -46.74 -4.07 29.22
CA LEU A 118 -48.18 -4.13 29.52
C LEU A 118 -48.51 -5.36 30.37
N ILE A 119 -47.97 -6.54 30.04
CA ILE A 119 -48.13 -7.76 30.84
C ILE A 119 -47.59 -7.56 32.27
N ALA A 120 -46.35 -7.12 32.42
CA ALA A 120 -45.73 -6.92 33.74
C ALA A 120 -46.45 -5.83 34.58
N THR A 121 -47.01 -4.81 33.93
CA THR A 121 -47.85 -3.80 34.61
C THR A 121 -49.22 -4.36 34.98
N GLY A 122 -49.78 -5.27 34.18
CA GLY A 122 -50.99 -6.03 34.50
C GLY A 122 -50.82 -6.92 35.73
N PHE A 123 -49.67 -7.59 35.88
CA PHE A 123 -49.33 -8.35 37.10
C PHE A 123 -49.28 -7.47 38.35
N LEU A 124 -48.64 -6.30 38.28
CA LEU A 124 -48.63 -5.33 39.37
C LEU A 124 -50.07 -4.89 39.74
N LEU A 125 -50.87 -4.52 38.74
CA LEU A 125 -52.23 -4.03 38.95
C LEU A 125 -53.15 -5.14 39.52
N ALA A 126 -52.99 -6.38 39.06
CA ALA A 126 -53.66 -7.54 39.64
C ALA A 126 -53.26 -7.76 41.11
N ALA A 127 -51.98 -7.67 41.46
CA ALA A 127 -51.52 -7.77 42.85
C ALA A 127 -52.13 -6.64 43.72
N THR A 128 -52.16 -5.40 43.24
CA THR A 128 -52.82 -4.27 43.93
C THR A 128 -54.31 -4.50 44.14
N VAL A 129 -55.03 -5.05 43.15
CA VAL A 129 -56.46 -5.37 43.27
C VAL A 129 -56.70 -6.52 44.26
N ILE A 130 -55.89 -7.58 44.20
CA ILE A 130 -55.96 -8.69 45.16
C ILE A 130 -55.69 -8.20 46.58
N TYR A 131 -54.70 -7.31 46.76
CA TYR A 131 -54.42 -6.69 48.06
C TYR A 131 -55.61 -5.90 48.61
N ALA A 132 -56.19 -5.01 47.79
CA ALA A 132 -57.33 -4.19 48.18
C ALA A 132 -58.56 -5.04 48.54
N LEU A 133 -58.86 -6.06 47.73
CA LEU A 133 -59.96 -6.99 47.98
C LEU A 133 -59.73 -7.84 49.23
N ALA A 134 -58.50 -8.32 49.47
CA ALA A 134 -58.14 -9.08 50.66
C ALA A 134 -58.27 -8.24 51.93
N LYS A 135 -57.75 -7.00 51.94
CA LYS A 135 -57.93 -6.06 53.07
C LYS A 135 -59.40 -5.70 53.32
N TRP A 136 -60.19 -5.54 52.26
CA TRP A 136 -61.63 -5.28 52.37
C TRP A 136 -62.40 -6.50 52.92
N ALA A 137 -62.05 -7.72 52.50
CA ALA A 137 -62.63 -8.95 53.04
C ALA A 137 -62.25 -9.17 54.52
N ASP A 138 -60.99 -8.92 54.87
CA ASP A 138 -60.49 -8.95 56.26
C ASP A 138 -61.28 -7.97 57.15
N SER A 139 -61.49 -6.73 56.69
CA SER A 139 -62.31 -5.72 57.39
C SER A 139 -63.81 -6.08 57.53
N ARG A 140 -64.29 -7.07 56.78
CA ARG A 140 -65.66 -7.61 56.87
C ARG A 140 -65.72 -8.96 57.58
N GLY A 141 -64.63 -9.41 58.21
CA GLY A 141 -64.59 -10.64 58.99
C GLY A 141 -64.54 -11.93 58.17
N ALA A 142 -64.02 -11.89 56.93
CA ALA A 142 -64.00 -13.04 56.03
C ALA A 142 -63.12 -14.23 56.49
N GLY A 143 -62.35 -14.07 57.57
CA GLY A 143 -61.55 -15.13 58.18
C GLY A 143 -60.04 -14.99 57.94
N SER A 144 -59.24 -15.76 58.69
CA SER A 144 -57.78 -15.60 58.78
C SER A 144 -57.03 -15.74 57.45
N TRP A 145 -57.58 -16.47 56.47
CA TRP A 145 -57.01 -16.63 55.13
C TRP A 145 -56.85 -15.30 54.38
N ALA A 146 -57.71 -14.31 54.65
CA ALA A 146 -57.64 -12.99 54.02
C ALA A 146 -56.31 -12.26 54.36
N GLY A 147 -55.81 -12.44 55.59
CA GLY A 147 -54.50 -11.91 56.01
C GLY A 147 -53.32 -12.51 55.24
N TYR A 148 -53.34 -13.82 54.97
CA TYR A 148 -52.30 -14.50 54.19
C TYR A 148 -52.29 -14.01 52.73
N VAL A 149 -53.47 -13.86 52.12
CA VAL A 149 -53.60 -13.33 50.75
C VAL A 149 -53.19 -11.85 50.70
N ALA A 150 -53.56 -11.05 51.69
CA ALA A 150 -53.15 -9.66 51.79
C ALA A 150 -51.61 -9.54 51.90
N ALA A 151 -50.96 -10.29 52.79
CA ALA A 151 -49.51 -10.24 52.95
C ALA A 151 -48.74 -10.71 51.70
N ALA A 152 -49.24 -11.75 51.02
CA ALA A 152 -48.70 -12.19 49.74
C ALA A 152 -48.87 -11.11 48.65
N ALA A 153 -50.05 -10.52 48.51
CA ALA A 153 -50.31 -9.49 47.52
C ALA A 153 -49.52 -8.20 47.80
N GLU A 154 -49.36 -7.83 49.07
CA GLU A 154 -48.56 -6.67 49.52
C GLU A 154 -47.08 -6.83 49.14
N ALA A 155 -46.46 -7.95 49.53
CA ALA A 155 -45.07 -8.21 49.24
C ALA A 155 -44.79 -8.44 47.74
N GLY A 156 -45.73 -9.07 47.01
CA GLY A 156 -45.66 -9.18 45.56
C GLY A 156 -45.76 -7.84 44.84
N MET A 157 -46.64 -6.94 45.30
CA MET A 157 -46.74 -5.57 44.80
C MET A 157 -45.46 -4.77 45.09
N VAL A 158 -44.88 -4.90 46.29
CA VAL A 158 -43.62 -4.24 46.66
C VAL A 158 -42.45 -4.74 45.82
N GLY A 159 -42.31 -6.06 45.61
CA GLY A 159 -41.29 -6.64 44.73
C GLY A 159 -41.40 -6.14 43.29
N ALA A 160 -42.62 -6.13 42.74
CA ALA A 160 -42.92 -5.63 41.40
C ALA A 160 -42.68 -4.12 41.20
N LEU A 161 -42.71 -3.34 42.28
CA LEU A 161 -42.35 -1.92 42.32
C LEU A 161 -40.83 -1.70 42.46
N ALA A 162 -40.15 -2.49 43.29
CA ALA A 162 -38.70 -2.44 43.44
C ALA A 162 -37.98 -2.77 42.12
N ASP A 163 -38.38 -3.86 41.45
CA ASP A 163 -37.82 -4.23 40.14
C ASP A 163 -38.17 -3.22 39.05
N TRP A 164 -39.36 -2.61 39.11
CA TRP A 164 -39.71 -1.51 38.20
C TRP A 164 -38.77 -0.33 38.37
N PHE A 165 -38.46 0.05 39.62
CA PHE A 165 -37.52 1.13 39.91
C PHE A 165 -36.12 0.79 39.40
N ALA A 166 -35.60 -0.40 39.71
CA ALA A 166 -34.27 -0.84 39.29
C ALA A 166 -34.11 -0.89 37.75
N VAL A 167 -35.05 -1.53 37.05
CA VAL A 167 -35.02 -1.61 35.57
C VAL A 167 -35.21 -0.24 34.94
N THR A 168 -36.05 0.63 35.52
CA THR A 168 -36.20 2.01 35.01
C THR A 168 -34.91 2.80 35.21
N ALA A 169 -34.31 2.73 36.41
CA ALA A 169 -33.05 3.39 36.76
C ALA A 169 -31.84 2.92 35.92
N LEU A 170 -31.90 1.72 35.32
CA LEU A 170 -30.87 1.27 34.39
C LEU A 170 -30.85 2.11 33.09
N PHE A 171 -32.01 2.44 32.53
CA PHE A 171 -32.12 3.11 31.23
C PHE A 171 -32.43 4.61 31.29
N ARG A 172 -33.15 5.07 32.32
CA ARG A 172 -33.76 6.41 32.41
C ARG A 172 -33.83 6.89 33.86
N ARG A 173 -34.24 8.15 34.05
CA ARG A 173 -34.58 8.69 35.38
C ARG A 173 -36.02 8.30 35.74
N PRO A 174 -36.26 7.59 36.87
CA PRO A 174 -37.62 7.23 37.27
C PRO A 174 -38.43 8.49 37.57
N LEU A 175 -39.67 8.54 37.05
CA LEU A 175 -40.57 9.70 37.11
C LEU A 175 -39.96 11.02 36.56
N GLY A 176 -38.82 10.97 35.84
CA GLY A 176 -38.09 12.16 35.40
C GLY A 176 -37.28 12.88 36.49
N LEU A 177 -37.29 12.39 37.73
CA LEU A 177 -36.65 13.05 38.87
C LEU A 177 -35.11 12.88 38.84
N PRO A 178 -34.32 13.90 39.24
CA PRO A 178 -32.85 13.84 39.26
C PRO A 178 -32.33 13.04 40.48
N ILE A 179 -32.70 11.76 40.56
CA ILE A 179 -32.21 10.85 41.61
C ILE A 179 -30.77 10.44 41.28
N PRO A 180 -29.80 10.55 42.22
CA PRO A 180 -28.43 10.12 41.99
C PRO A 180 -28.35 8.62 41.70
N HIS A 181 -27.35 8.21 40.92
CA HIS A 181 -27.15 6.82 40.49
C HIS A 181 -28.30 6.19 39.66
N THR A 182 -29.13 7.01 39.00
CA THR A 182 -30.13 6.56 38.01
C THR A 182 -29.72 6.93 36.58
N ALA A 183 -30.42 6.36 35.60
CA ALA A 183 -30.04 6.37 34.18
C ALA A 183 -28.61 5.82 33.97
N ILE A 184 -28.31 4.64 34.53
CA ILE A 184 -26.94 4.09 34.61
C ILE A 184 -26.32 3.91 33.21
N ILE A 185 -27.03 3.28 32.26
CA ILE A 185 -26.51 3.02 30.90
C ILE A 185 -26.13 4.31 30.17
N PRO A 186 -27.01 5.33 30.01
CA PRO A 186 -26.62 6.56 29.34
C PRO A 186 -25.54 7.34 30.11
N THR A 187 -25.54 7.31 31.46
CA THR A 187 -24.53 8.02 32.29
C THR A 187 -23.16 7.33 32.27
N LYS A 188 -23.10 6.02 32.03
CA LYS A 188 -21.86 5.22 31.96
C LYS A 188 -21.48 4.82 30.53
N LYS A 189 -22.13 5.36 29.50
CA LYS A 189 -21.90 5.03 28.08
C LYS A 189 -20.41 4.98 27.72
N ASP A 190 -19.66 6.02 28.08
CA ASP A 190 -18.27 6.16 27.66
C ASP A 190 -17.35 5.18 28.39
N ALA A 191 -17.61 4.94 29.68
CA ALA A 191 -16.91 3.91 30.45
C ALA A 191 -17.20 2.49 29.92
N LEU A 192 -18.45 2.23 29.51
CA LEU A 192 -18.82 0.97 28.84
C LEU A 192 -18.13 0.85 27.47
N GLY A 193 -18.05 1.93 26.70
CA GLY A 193 -17.32 2.00 25.42
C GLY A 193 -15.84 1.71 25.57
N ALA A 194 -15.17 2.31 26.56
CA ALA A 194 -13.78 2.04 26.89
C ALA A 194 -13.57 0.56 27.30
N SER A 195 -14.42 0.03 28.20
CA SER A 195 -14.33 -1.39 28.59
C SER A 195 -14.59 -2.37 27.45
N LEU A 196 -15.44 -1.99 26.48
CA LEU A 196 -15.70 -2.79 25.28
C LEU A 196 -14.52 -2.74 24.31
N GLY A 197 -13.89 -1.56 24.16
CA GLY A 197 -12.65 -1.39 23.41
C GLY A 197 -11.54 -2.30 23.95
N GLU A 198 -11.24 -2.22 25.25
CA GLU A 198 -10.22 -3.05 25.89
C GLU A 198 -10.57 -4.55 25.76
N PHE A 199 -11.81 -4.94 26.04
CA PHE A 199 -12.26 -6.33 25.91
C PHE A 199 -12.04 -6.88 24.49
N VAL A 200 -12.35 -6.09 23.45
CA VAL A 200 -12.07 -6.47 22.05
C VAL A 200 -10.56 -6.55 21.80
N GLY A 201 -9.79 -5.59 22.32
CA GLY A 201 -8.33 -5.55 22.24
C GLY A 201 -7.64 -6.77 22.84
N GLU A 202 -8.04 -7.20 24.04
CA GLU A 202 -7.47 -8.36 24.73
C GLU A 202 -7.95 -9.70 24.14
N ASN A 203 -9.24 -9.83 23.84
CA ASN A 203 -9.86 -11.14 23.59
C ASN A 203 -9.97 -11.49 22.09
N PHE A 204 -10.01 -10.49 21.20
CA PHE A 204 -10.19 -10.69 19.75
C PHE A 204 -8.99 -10.20 18.92
N LEU A 205 -8.24 -9.22 19.43
CA LEU A 205 -7.03 -8.67 18.80
C LEU A 205 -5.73 -9.16 19.48
N SER A 206 -5.74 -10.37 20.02
CA SER A 206 -4.50 -11.02 20.49
C SER A 206 -3.82 -11.78 19.35
N ALA A 207 -2.49 -11.74 19.35
CA ALA A 207 -1.63 -12.43 18.38
C ALA A 207 -2.01 -13.90 18.18
N ASP A 208 -2.23 -14.63 19.29
CA ASP A 208 -2.53 -16.05 19.26
C ASP A 208 -3.92 -16.36 18.67
N VAL A 209 -4.94 -15.55 18.98
CA VAL A 209 -6.29 -15.70 18.40
C VAL A 209 -6.28 -15.43 16.90
N VAL A 210 -5.60 -14.37 16.47
CA VAL A 210 -5.46 -14.01 15.05
C VAL A 210 -4.70 -15.09 14.28
N ARG A 211 -3.56 -15.53 14.81
CA ARG A 211 -2.73 -16.60 14.23
C ARG A 211 -3.49 -17.93 14.16
N ALA A 212 -4.15 -18.35 15.24
CA ALA A 212 -4.97 -19.57 15.24
C ALA A 212 -6.13 -19.49 14.24
N ARG A 213 -6.76 -18.32 14.09
CA ARG A 213 -7.83 -18.12 13.12
C ARG A 213 -7.33 -18.19 11.68
N LEU A 214 -6.20 -17.55 11.36
CA LEU A 214 -5.56 -17.62 10.03
C LEU A 214 -5.22 -19.07 9.65
N ARG A 215 -4.59 -19.83 10.56
CA ARG A 215 -4.33 -21.27 10.40
C ARG A 215 -5.58 -22.07 10.08
N SER A 216 -6.67 -21.83 10.81
CA SER A 216 -7.94 -22.54 10.59
C SER A 216 -8.60 -22.24 9.23
N VAL A 217 -8.22 -21.14 8.57
CA VAL A 217 -8.75 -20.76 7.25
C VAL A 217 -7.94 -21.39 6.12
N GLY A 218 -6.62 -21.55 6.25
CA GLY A 218 -5.75 -22.08 5.20
C GLY A 218 -5.73 -21.13 3.99
N VAL A 219 -5.28 -19.91 4.21
CA VAL A 219 -5.44 -18.79 3.28
C VAL A 219 -4.59 -19.02 2.02
N GLY A 220 -3.37 -19.55 2.16
CA GLY A 220 -2.47 -19.84 1.05
C GLY A 220 -3.07 -20.80 0.01
N GLY A 221 -3.74 -21.87 0.47
CA GLY A 221 -4.43 -22.82 -0.42
C GLY A 221 -5.63 -22.20 -1.15
N ARG A 222 -6.46 -21.42 -0.44
CA ARG A 222 -7.61 -20.72 -1.04
C ARG A 222 -7.19 -19.63 -2.03
N LEU A 223 -6.18 -18.82 -1.67
CA LEU A 223 -5.60 -17.83 -2.56
C LEU A 223 -5.00 -18.49 -3.80
N GLY A 224 -4.29 -19.61 -3.66
CA GLY A 224 -3.74 -20.37 -4.78
C GLY A 224 -4.82 -20.82 -5.77
N HIS A 225 -5.87 -21.46 -5.27
CA HIS A 225 -7.01 -21.89 -6.11
C HIS A 225 -7.74 -20.69 -6.74
N TRP A 226 -7.89 -19.58 -6.02
CA TRP A 226 -8.54 -18.38 -6.55
C TRP A 226 -7.70 -17.70 -7.64
N LEU A 227 -6.38 -17.58 -7.46
CA LEU A 227 -5.42 -17.05 -8.43
C LEU A 227 -5.23 -17.95 -9.66
N ALA A 228 -5.43 -19.25 -9.54
CA ALA A 228 -5.38 -20.19 -10.65
C ALA A 228 -6.53 -20.02 -11.65
N GLU A 229 -7.63 -19.36 -11.25
CA GLU A 229 -8.77 -19.11 -12.13
C GLU A 229 -8.53 -17.87 -13.03
N PRO A 230 -8.61 -18.00 -14.37
CA PRO A 230 -8.27 -16.93 -15.31
C PRO A 230 -8.99 -15.60 -15.10
N ALA A 231 -10.26 -15.63 -14.67
CA ALA A 231 -11.06 -14.44 -14.41
C ALA A 231 -10.60 -13.65 -13.17
N ASN A 232 -10.04 -14.33 -12.17
CA ASN A 232 -9.53 -13.70 -10.96
C ASN A 232 -8.12 -13.15 -11.19
N ALA A 233 -7.26 -13.89 -11.90
CA ALA A 233 -5.97 -13.37 -12.34
C ALA A 233 -6.11 -12.08 -13.17
N ASP A 234 -7.14 -11.99 -14.03
CA ASP A 234 -7.47 -10.76 -14.76
C ASP A 234 -7.86 -9.62 -13.84
N ARG A 235 -8.79 -9.84 -12.89
CA ARG A 235 -9.21 -8.84 -11.89
C ARG A 235 -8.04 -8.34 -11.04
N VAL A 236 -7.17 -9.24 -10.58
CA VAL A 236 -5.95 -8.86 -9.83
C VAL A 236 -5.04 -7.99 -10.68
N THR A 237 -4.82 -8.38 -11.94
CA THR A 237 -3.94 -7.62 -12.84
C THR A 237 -4.52 -6.24 -13.17
N GLU A 238 -5.83 -6.15 -13.39
CA GLU A 238 -6.55 -4.88 -13.62
C GLU A 238 -6.49 -3.97 -12.39
N GLN A 239 -6.82 -4.48 -11.20
CA GLN A 239 -6.75 -3.72 -9.94
C GLN A 239 -5.31 -3.30 -9.61
N ALA A 240 -4.32 -4.17 -9.82
CA ALA A 240 -2.92 -3.84 -9.63
C ALA A 240 -2.45 -2.77 -10.62
N SER A 241 -2.89 -2.81 -11.89
CA SER A 241 -2.58 -1.77 -12.88
C SER A 241 -3.24 -0.43 -12.53
N ALA A 242 -4.50 -0.44 -12.08
CA ALA A 242 -5.19 0.75 -11.63
C ALA A 242 -4.58 1.36 -10.36
N ALA A 243 -4.21 0.53 -9.39
CA ALA A 243 -3.53 0.96 -8.16
C ALA A 243 -2.12 1.49 -8.44
N LEU A 244 -1.35 0.82 -9.31
CA LEU A 244 -0.03 1.28 -9.75
C LEU A 244 -0.13 2.62 -10.48
N ARG A 245 -1.11 2.78 -11.38
CA ARG A 245 -1.38 4.06 -12.06
C ARG A 245 -1.74 5.16 -11.06
N GLY A 246 -2.69 4.90 -10.15
CA GLY A 246 -3.06 5.82 -9.09
C GLY A 246 -1.86 6.27 -8.26
N MET A 247 -1.06 5.32 -7.77
CA MET A 247 0.16 5.59 -7.01
C MET A 247 1.18 6.41 -7.82
N LEU A 248 1.47 6.04 -9.07
CA LEU A 248 2.39 6.77 -9.96
C LEU A 248 1.89 8.18 -10.33
N THR A 249 0.57 8.42 -10.32
CA THR A 249 -0.01 9.77 -10.54
C THR A 249 -0.06 10.63 -9.29
N VAL A 250 -0.21 10.04 -8.10
CA VAL A 250 -0.24 10.75 -6.81
C VAL A 250 1.17 11.12 -6.33
N LEU A 251 2.17 10.28 -6.64
CA LEU A 251 3.58 10.58 -6.40
C LEU A 251 4.03 11.75 -7.28
N ARG A 252 4.46 12.85 -6.65
CA ARG A 252 5.03 14.01 -7.33
C ARG A 252 6.42 13.66 -7.84
N ASP A 253 6.70 13.98 -9.10
CA ASP A 253 7.97 13.63 -9.73
C ASP A 253 9.19 14.21 -8.98
N SER A 254 9.08 15.45 -8.50
CA SER A 254 10.11 16.13 -7.70
C SER A 254 10.53 15.33 -6.46
N ASP A 255 9.55 14.76 -5.76
CA ASP A 255 9.73 14.16 -4.46
C ASP A 255 10.38 12.78 -4.63
N VAL A 256 9.97 12.04 -5.67
CA VAL A 256 10.60 10.76 -6.04
C VAL A 256 11.98 10.97 -6.67
N GLN A 257 12.18 12.00 -7.48
CA GLN A 257 13.50 12.35 -8.03
C GLN A 257 14.51 12.65 -6.91
N ALA A 258 14.11 13.40 -5.87
CA ALA A 258 14.94 13.65 -4.70
C ALA A 258 15.31 12.35 -3.97
N VAL A 259 14.32 11.49 -3.69
CA VAL A 259 14.54 10.20 -3.00
C VAL A 259 15.38 9.22 -3.84
N VAL A 260 15.16 9.14 -5.15
CA VAL A 260 15.93 8.29 -6.06
C VAL A 260 17.36 8.82 -6.23
N GLY A 261 17.52 10.13 -6.36
CA GLY A 261 18.82 10.79 -6.37
C GLY A 261 19.60 10.50 -5.09
N GLU A 262 19.00 10.69 -3.92
CA GLU A 262 19.62 10.39 -2.62
C GLU A 262 19.89 8.89 -2.45
N ALA A 263 19.01 8.01 -2.90
CA ALA A 263 19.24 6.56 -2.85
C ALA A 263 20.42 6.14 -3.73
N ILE A 264 20.56 6.73 -4.93
CA ILE A 264 21.68 6.49 -5.85
C ILE A 264 22.98 7.04 -5.25
N THR A 265 23.02 8.28 -4.77
CA THR A 265 24.23 8.86 -4.16
C THR A 265 24.63 8.10 -2.89
N ARG A 266 23.69 7.80 -1.99
CA ARG A 266 23.94 6.99 -0.79
C ARG A 266 24.44 5.58 -1.13
N ARG A 267 23.88 4.93 -2.15
CA ARG A 267 24.33 3.60 -2.61
C ARG A 267 25.74 3.67 -3.22
N ALA A 268 26.02 4.72 -3.99
CA ALA A 268 27.33 4.98 -4.58
C ALA A 268 28.38 5.32 -3.53
N ASP A 269 28.03 6.07 -2.48
CA ASP A 269 28.93 6.40 -1.36
C ASP A 269 29.23 5.20 -0.46
N ALA A 270 28.25 4.31 -0.28
CA ALA A 270 28.40 3.10 0.53
C ALA A 270 29.30 2.00 -0.12
N GLN A 271 29.74 2.17 -1.38
CA GLN A 271 30.68 1.26 -2.03
C GLN A 271 31.84 2.00 -2.67
N GLU A 272 33.06 1.55 -2.36
CA GLU A 272 34.25 1.96 -3.10
C GLU A 272 34.20 1.37 -4.50
N VAL A 273 34.28 2.24 -5.49
CA VAL A 273 34.18 1.92 -6.92
C VAL A 273 35.58 1.71 -7.50
N ALA A 274 36.61 2.35 -6.92
CA ALA A 274 38.00 2.28 -7.38
C ALA A 274 38.54 0.84 -7.59
N PRO A 275 38.37 -0.13 -6.65
CA PRO A 275 38.87 -1.49 -6.88
C PRO A 275 38.12 -2.25 -7.98
N GLY A 276 36.84 -1.95 -8.18
CA GLY A 276 36.03 -2.51 -9.26
C GLY A 276 36.46 -1.97 -10.62
N LEU A 277 36.69 -0.66 -10.71
CA LEU A 277 37.24 -0.01 -11.90
C LEU A 277 38.64 -0.51 -12.22
N GLY A 278 39.50 -0.73 -11.22
CA GLY A 278 40.84 -1.27 -11.42
C GLY A 278 40.82 -2.64 -12.08
N LYS A 279 39.99 -3.57 -11.59
CA LYS A 279 39.81 -4.91 -12.21
C LYS A 279 39.26 -4.86 -13.63
N LEU A 280 38.35 -3.93 -13.90
CA LEU A 280 37.82 -3.73 -15.25
C LEU A 280 38.88 -3.16 -16.19
N LEU A 281 39.65 -2.17 -15.74
CA LEU A 281 40.74 -1.57 -16.51
C LEU A 281 41.86 -2.57 -16.77
N GLU A 282 42.29 -3.33 -15.76
CA GLU A 282 43.28 -4.41 -15.86
C GLU A 282 42.87 -5.42 -16.94
N ARG A 283 41.61 -5.91 -16.92
CA ARG A 283 41.08 -6.81 -17.96
C ARG A 283 41.09 -6.15 -19.33
N VAL A 284 40.62 -4.90 -19.45
CA VAL A 284 40.60 -4.17 -20.74
C VAL A 284 42.01 -3.98 -21.31
N VAL A 285 43.01 -3.73 -20.46
CA VAL A 285 44.41 -3.58 -20.86
C VAL A 285 45.02 -4.94 -21.26
N ALA A 286 44.78 -5.98 -20.46
CA ALA A 286 45.25 -7.35 -20.75
C ALA A 286 44.65 -7.92 -22.04
N ASP A 287 43.36 -7.69 -22.30
CA ASP A 287 42.67 -8.06 -23.54
C ASP A 287 43.04 -7.14 -24.73
N GLY A 288 43.85 -6.09 -24.51
CA GLY A 288 44.26 -5.11 -25.52
C GLY A 288 43.12 -4.23 -26.05
N GLY A 289 41.98 -4.16 -25.33
CA GLY A 289 40.77 -3.48 -25.76
C GLY A 289 40.93 -1.96 -25.93
N HIS A 290 41.85 -1.36 -25.16
CA HIS A 290 42.19 0.07 -25.23
C HIS A 290 42.95 0.46 -26.52
N ARG A 291 43.62 -0.49 -27.20
CA ARG A 291 44.44 -0.19 -28.39
C ARG A 291 43.68 0.54 -29.48
N ARG A 292 42.44 0.12 -29.76
CA ARG A 292 41.55 0.80 -30.73
C ARG A 292 41.22 2.25 -30.35
N MET A 293 41.17 2.56 -29.06
CA MET A 293 41.00 3.94 -28.59
C MET A 293 42.29 4.74 -28.78
N VAL A 294 43.45 4.15 -28.46
CA VAL A 294 44.76 4.76 -28.70
C VAL A 294 44.97 5.05 -30.19
N ASP A 295 44.63 4.10 -31.08
CA ASP A 295 44.67 4.31 -32.55
C ASP A 295 43.84 5.53 -32.97
N LEU A 296 42.58 5.60 -32.53
CA LEU A 296 41.68 6.72 -32.83
C LEU A 296 42.21 8.05 -32.29
N MET A 297 42.81 8.06 -31.10
CA MET A 297 43.44 9.24 -30.51
C MET A 297 44.69 9.66 -31.27
N CYS A 298 45.55 8.73 -31.72
CA CYS A 298 46.73 9.04 -32.54
C CYS A 298 46.34 9.65 -33.89
N VAL A 299 45.32 9.09 -34.56
CA VAL A 299 44.76 9.67 -35.79
C VAL A 299 44.22 11.07 -35.53
N ARG A 300 43.37 11.26 -34.51
CA ARG A 300 42.78 12.58 -34.21
C ARG A 300 43.83 13.62 -33.80
N ALA A 301 44.86 13.21 -33.05
CA ALA A 301 45.96 14.10 -32.66
C ALA A 301 46.82 14.51 -33.85
N HIS A 302 47.10 13.59 -34.79
CA HIS A 302 47.77 13.91 -36.05
C HIS A 302 46.95 14.93 -36.85
N ASP A 303 45.67 14.65 -37.09
CA ASP A 303 44.83 15.49 -37.95
C ASP A 303 44.66 16.89 -37.35
N TRP A 304 44.49 16.99 -36.03
CA TRP A 304 44.46 18.27 -35.32
C TRP A 304 45.79 19.03 -35.42
N LEU A 305 46.94 18.36 -35.32
CA LEU A 305 48.26 18.97 -35.49
C LEU A 305 48.52 19.47 -36.91
N VAL A 306 47.97 18.81 -37.94
CA VAL A 306 48.04 19.27 -39.33
C VAL A 306 47.14 20.48 -39.55
N GLU A 307 45.90 20.45 -39.03
CA GLU A 307 44.92 21.52 -39.22
C GLU A 307 45.24 22.78 -38.39
N HIS A 308 45.80 22.63 -37.18
CA HIS A 308 46.02 23.72 -36.21
C HIS A 308 47.52 24.05 -36.00
N GLY A 309 48.36 23.80 -37.00
CA GLY A 309 49.81 24.03 -36.90
C GLY A 309 50.19 25.44 -36.44
N ASP A 310 49.50 26.48 -36.94
CA ASP A 310 49.74 27.87 -36.54
C ASP A 310 49.41 28.14 -35.05
N SER A 311 48.39 27.46 -34.50
CA SER A 311 48.04 27.57 -33.08
C SER A 311 49.13 26.96 -32.18
N VAL A 312 49.71 25.83 -32.58
CA VAL A 312 50.82 25.19 -31.86
C VAL A 312 52.09 26.03 -31.95
N MET A 313 52.39 26.56 -33.14
CA MET A 313 53.49 27.50 -33.37
C MET A 313 53.36 28.75 -32.51
N GLY A 314 52.15 29.32 -32.40
CA GLY A 314 51.86 30.47 -31.54
C GLY A 314 51.99 30.16 -30.06
N ALA A 315 51.51 28.99 -29.60
CA ALA A 315 51.61 28.57 -28.20
C ALA A 315 53.07 28.39 -27.74
N VAL A 316 53.92 27.76 -28.57
CA VAL A 316 55.34 27.58 -28.24
C VAL A 316 56.10 28.91 -28.24
N GLN A 317 55.80 29.83 -29.17
CA GLN A 317 56.40 31.17 -29.18
C GLN A 317 55.92 32.04 -28.00
N GLY A 318 54.67 31.89 -27.57
CA GLY A 318 54.11 32.61 -26.41
C GLY A 318 54.68 32.16 -25.07
N GLY A 319 55.22 30.93 -24.98
CA GLY A 319 55.90 30.40 -23.79
C GLY A 319 57.39 30.68 -23.70
N ALA A 320 57.99 31.34 -24.70
CA ALA A 320 59.43 31.62 -24.72
C ALA A 320 59.83 32.66 -23.66
N PRO A 321 60.97 32.49 -22.97
CA PRO A 321 61.48 33.50 -22.03
C PRO A 321 61.72 34.85 -22.72
N GLY A 322 61.27 35.95 -22.11
CA GLY A 322 61.31 37.30 -22.73
C GLY A 322 62.69 37.89 -23.07
N TRP A 323 63.78 37.17 -22.78
CA TRP A 323 65.16 37.52 -23.18
C TRP A 323 65.59 36.87 -24.51
N THR A 324 64.78 35.96 -25.07
CA THR A 324 65.12 35.22 -26.29
C THR A 324 64.79 36.04 -27.56
N PRO A 325 65.67 36.11 -28.57
CA PRO A 325 65.38 36.84 -29.80
C PRO A 325 64.30 36.14 -30.65
N ARG A 326 63.31 36.90 -31.15
CA ARG A 326 62.18 36.39 -31.96
C ARG A 326 62.53 35.46 -33.13
N PHE A 327 63.73 35.58 -33.70
CA PHE A 327 64.17 34.67 -34.77
C PHE A 327 64.54 33.27 -34.26
N VAL A 328 64.99 33.17 -33.00
CA VAL A 328 65.25 31.92 -32.28
C VAL A 328 63.92 31.28 -31.90
N ASP A 329 62.99 32.02 -31.29
CA ASP A 329 61.68 31.51 -30.88
C ASP A 329 60.92 30.88 -32.05
N ARG A 330 60.92 31.54 -33.22
CA ARG A 330 60.31 31.00 -34.43
C ARG A 330 61.00 29.71 -34.91
N LYS A 331 62.34 29.63 -34.89
CA LYS A 331 63.09 28.42 -35.26
C LYS A 331 62.87 27.28 -34.27
N VAL A 332 62.80 27.58 -32.97
CA VAL A 332 62.51 26.61 -31.92
C VAL A 332 61.09 26.10 -32.06
N GLY A 333 60.10 26.99 -32.22
CA GLY A 333 58.71 26.63 -32.51
C GLY A 333 58.58 25.74 -33.75
N GLU A 334 59.20 26.12 -34.86
CA GLU A 334 59.15 25.35 -36.11
C GLU A 334 59.78 23.96 -35.94
N ARG A 335 60.88 23.86 -35.18
CA ARG A 335 61.53 22.59 -34.87
C ARG A 335 60.66 21.74 -33.94
N VAL A 336 60.08 22.31 -32.89
CA VAL A 336 59.19 21.63 -31.94
C VAL A 336 57.92 21.14 -32.63
N TYR A 337 57.28 21.96 -33.46
CA TYR A 337 56.11 21.57 -34.24
C TYR A 337 56.41 20.40 -35.17
N LYS A 338 57.49 20.49 -35.96
CA LYS A 338 57.93 19.40 -36.85
C LYS A 338 58.26 18.12 -36.08
N GLU A 339 58.84 18.25 -34.88
CA GLU A 339 59.18 17.11 -34.02
C GLU A 339 57.93 16.47 -33.39
N LEU A 340 56.95 17.27 -32.94
CA LEU A 340 55.66 16.79 -32.44
C LEU A 340 54.83 16.11 -33.53
N LEU A 341 54.72 16.73 -34.71
CA LEU A 341 54.03 16.15 -35.84
C LEU A 341 54.69 14.84 -36.29
N ARG A 342 56.03 14.80 -36.32
CA ARG A 342 56.81 13.58 -36.59
C ARG A 342 56.51 12.50 -35.57
N PHE A 343 56.62 12.79 -34.27
CA PHE A 343 56.37 11.84 -33.19
C PHE A 343 54.94 11.27 -33.23
N VAL A 344 53.93 12.11 -33.47
CA VAL A 344 52.52 11.66 -33.57
C VAL A 344 52.28 10.87 -34.86
N THR A 345 52.96 11.20 -35.97
CA THR A 345 52.92 10.41 -37.21
C THR A 345 53.57 9.03 -37.00
N GLU A 346 54.79 8.99 -36.46
CA GLU A 346 55.52 7.75 -36.11
C GLU A 346 54.69 6.88 -35.15
N MET A 347 54.02 7.49 -34.16
CA MET A 347 53.11 6.82 -33.23
C MET A 347 51.80 6.34 -33.89
N ARG A 348 51.24 7.07 -34.87
CA ARG A 348 50.06 6.63 -35.63
C ARG A 348 50.40 5.41 -36.50
N ASP A 349 51.50 5.50 -37.24
CA ASP A 349 51.83 4.56 -38.32
C ASP A 349 52.55 3.29 -37.82
N SER A 350 53.16 3.32 -36.63
CA SER A 350 53.85 2.15 -36.03
C SER A 350 53.08 1.59 -34.81
N PRO A 351 52.43 0.41 -34.92
CA PRO A 351 51.72 -0.22 -33.79
C PRO A 351 52.60 -0.56 -32.59
N GLU A 352 53.89 -0.84 -32.83
CA GLU A 352 54.88 -1.18 -31.79
C GLU A 352 55.64 0.04 -31.24
N HIS A 353 55.19 1.26 -31.55
CA HIS A 353 55.90 2.49 -31.14
C HIS A 353 56.09 2.54 -29.61
N PRO A 354 57.30 2.85 -29.08
CA PRO A 354 57.58 2.81 -27.63
C PRO A 354 56.62 3.64 -26.77
N ALA A 355 56.08 4.74 -27.30
CA ALA A 355 55.09 5.57 -26.62
C ALA A 355 53.72 4.87 -26.45
N ARG A 356 53.31 3.99 -27.38
CA ARG A 356 52.11 3.15 -27.22
C ARG A 356 52.32 2.17 -26.05
N GLY A 357 53.49 1.51 -26.02
CA GLY A 357 53.87 0.65 -24.90
C GLY A 357 54.00 1.38 -23.56
N ALA A 358 54.27 2.70 -23.57
CA ALA A 358 54.24 3.51 -22.35
C ALA A 358 52.80 3.79 -21.86
N VAL A 359 51.84 3.97 -22.77
CA VAL A 359 50.41 4.04 -22.43
C VAL A 359 49.91 2.70 -21.89
N ASP A 360 50.27 1.58 -22.54
CA ASP A 360 49.92 0.23 -22.07
C ASP A 360 50.42 -0.02 -20.63
N ARG A 361 51.68 0.33 -20.33
CA ARG A 361 52.24 0.25 -18.97
C ARG A 361 51.51 1.18 -17.99
N PHE A 362 51.37 2.47 -18.31
CA PHE A 362 50.69 3.42 -17.44
C PHE A 362 49.26 2.99 -17.08
N LEU A 363 48.48 2.48 -18.05
CA LEU A 363 47.13 1.98 -17.79
C LEU A 363 47.13 0.70 -16.93
N GLY A 364 48.13 -0.18 -17.09
CA GLY A 364 48.31 -1.35 -16.25
C GLY A 364 48.72 -1.01 -14.81
N ASP A 365 49.71 -0.13 -14.65
CA ASP A 365 50.19 0.36 -13.35
C ASP A 365 49.04 1.07 -12.60
N PHE A 366 48.33 1.98 -13.27
CA PHE A 366 47.18 2.69 -12.72
C PHE A 366 46.01 1.74 -12.38
N ALA A 367 45.80 0.66 -13.15
CA ALA A 367 44.81 -0.37 -12.82
C ALA A 367 45.19 -1.18 -11.57
N GLY A 368 46.49 -1.37 -11.32
CA GLY A 368 47.02 -1.95 -10.08
C GLY A 368 46.82 -0.99 -8.89
N GLU A 369 47.23 0.27 -9.03
CA GLU A 369 47.06 1.33 -8.03
C GLU A 369 45.60 1.50 -7.61
N LEU A 370 44.64 1.49 -8.55
CA LEU A 370 43.20 1.57 -8.25
C LEU A 370 42.69 0.43 -7.35
N GLN A 371 43.38 -0.72 -7.34
CA GLN A 371 43.03 -1.88 -6.51
C GLN A 371 43.72 -1.87 -5.15
N SER A 372 45.02 -1.55 -5.12
CA SER A 372 45.87 -1.74 -3.94
C SER A 372 46.24 -0.45 -3.19
N ASP A 373 46.37 0.69 -3.88
CA ASP A 373 46.86 1.94 -3.28
C ASP A 373 45.73 2.76 -2.63
N PRO A 374 45.78 3.01 -1.30
CA PRO A 374 44.77 3.81 -0.61
C PRO A 374 44.65 5.25 -1.11
N ASP A 375 45.77 5.89 -1.50
CA ASP A 375 45.76 7.30 -1.90
C ASP A 375 45.11 7.49 -3.28
N THR A 376 45.40 6.60 -4.22
CA THR A 376 44.81 6.58 -5.57
C THR A 376 43.33 6.20 -5.51
N ARG A 377 42.95 5.23 -4.66
CA ARG A 377 41.53 4.97 -4.33
C ARG A 377 40.86 6.24 -3.79
N ALA A 378 41.43 6.91 -2.79
CA ALA A 378 40.88 8.13 -2.21
C ALA A 378 40.80 9.32 -3.20
N ARG A 379 41.62 9.35 -4.26
CA ARG A 379 41.48 10.33 -5.37
C ARG A 379 40.27 10.01 -6.25
N VAL A 380 40.10 8.75 -6.64
CA VAL A 380 38.95 8.32 -7.46
C VAL A 380 37.63 8.46 -6.68
N GLU A 381 37.60 8.10 -5.40
CA GLU A 381 36.40 8.25 -4.56
C GLU A 381 36.01 9.73 -4.34
N ARG A 382 36.98 10.66 -4.32
CA ARG A 382 36.70 12.10 -4.36
C ARG A 382 36.14 12.54 -5.71
N LEU A 383 36.79 12.15 -6.81
CA LEU A 383 36.29 12.46 -8.17
C LEU A 383 34.87 11.92 -8.40
N LYS A 384 34.56 10.70 -7.89
CA LYS A 384 33.21 10.13 -7.88
C LYS A 384 32.21 11.06 -7.19
N LYS A 385 32.53 11.51 -5.96
CA LYS A 385 31.67 12.42 -5.18
C LYS A 385 31.50 13.77 -5.88
N ASP A 386 32.58 14.36 -6.37
CA ASP A 386 32.56 15.63 -7.08
C ASP A 386 31.76 15.56 -8.39
N LEU A 387 31.78 14.41 -9.09
CA LEU A 387 30.93 14.17 -10.26
C LEU A 387 29.46 13.96 -9.88
N LEU A 388 29.16 13.18 -8.84
CA LEU A 388 27.79 12.97 -8.36
C LEU A 388 27.15 14.25 -7.79
N ALA A 389 27.95 15.18 -7.28
CA ALA A 389 27.50 16.48 -6.78
C ALA A 389 27.22 17.51 -7.89
N ARG A 390 27.57 17.24 -9.16
CA ARG A 390 27.31 18.14 -10.28
C ARG A 390 25.82 18.16 -10.65
N GLY A 391 25.30 19.36 -10.91
CA GLY A 391 23.90 19.55 -11.30
C GLY A 391 23.52 18.77 -12.55
N GLU A 392 24.42 18.73 -13.53
CA GLU A 392 24.23 18.03 -14.81
C GLU A 392 24.03 16.51 -14.62
N VAL A 393 24.69 15.91 -13.61
CA VAL A 393 24.52 14.48 -13.29
C VAL A 393 23.20 14.24 -12.57
N GLN A 394 22.77 15.17 -11.70
CA GLN A 394 21.46 15.11 -11.05
C GLN A 394 20.31 15.29 -12.08
N GLU A 395 20.47 16.18 -13.06
CA GLU A 395 19.53 16.33 -14.18
C GLU A 395 19.44 15.06 -15.04
N LEU A 396 20.57 14.39 -15.31
CA LEU A 396 20.59 13.10 -16.02
C LEU A 396 19.84 12.01 -15.23
N ILE A 397 20.02 11.93 -13.91
CA ILE A 397 19.29 10.99 -13.03
C ILE A 397 17.78 11.33 -13.04
N ALA A 398 17.42 12.60 -12.94
CA ALA A 398 16.03 13.05 -12.94
C ALA A 398 15.31 12.77 -14.28
N SER A 399 16.02 12.96 -15.40
CA SER A 399 15.55 12.65 -16.76
C SER A 399 15.41 11.14 -17.00
N ALA A 400 16.37 10.34 -16.53
CA ALA A 400 16.27 8.89 -16.55
C ALA A 400 15.08 8.37 -15.74
N TRP A 401 14.83 8.94 -14.54
CA TRP A 401 13.63 8.63 -13.75
C TRP A 401 12.34 8.98 -14.50
N GLY A 402 12.24 10.18 -15.07
CA GLY A 402 11.07 10.61 -15.86
C GLY A 402 10.79 9.67 -17.05
N SER A 403 11.85 9.22 -17.72
CA SER A 403 11.77 8.24 -18.81
C SER A 403 11.25 6.87 -18.33
N VAL A 404 11.77 6.37 -17.20
CA VAL A 404 11.32 5.10 -16.60
C VAL A 404 9.87 5.18 -16.15
N ARG A 405 9.47 6.26 -15.46
CA ARG A 405 8.06 6.48 -15.06
C ARG A 405 7.14 6.56 -16.28
N GLY A 406 7.53 7.28 -17.32
CA GLY A 406 6.76 7.37 -18.57
C GLY A 406 6.51 5.99 -19.19
N MET A 407 7.54 5.14 -19.26
CA MET A 407 7.39 3.75 -19.72
C MET A 407 6.48 2.92 -18.81
N MET A 408 6.60 3.06 -17.48
CA MET A 408 5.75 2.32 -16.53
C MET A 408 4.28 2.75 -16.58
N VAL A 409 4.00 4.05 -16.74
CA VAL A 409 2.63 4.56 -16.88
C VAL A 409 2.01 4.06 -18.19
N ALA A 410 2.71 4.22 -19.32
CA ALA A 410 2.23 3.73 -20.61
C ALA A 410 1.97 2.20 -20.60
N ALA A 411 2.87 1.42 -20.00
CA ALA A 411 2.72 -0.02 -19.87
C ALA A 411 1.59 -0.47 -18.91
N ALA A 412 1.10 0.42 -18.04
CA ALA A 412 -0.04 0.21 -17.14
C ALA A 412 -1.37 0.79 -17.68
N GLU A 413 -1.32 1.55 -18.77
CA GLU A 413 -2.49 2.05 -19.51
C GLU A 413 -2.89 1.13 -20.66
N ASP A 414 -1.93 0.51 -21.36
CA ASP A 414 -2.23 -0.44 -22.44
C ASP A 414 -2.74 -1.79 -21.91
N GLU A 415 -4.01 -2.10 -22.22
CA GLU A 415 -4.66 -3.37 -21.88
C GLU A 415 -4.03 -4.60 -22.55
N ARG A 416 -3.25 -4.41 -23.63
CA ARG A 416 -2.53 -5.45 -24.37
C ARG A 416 -1.03 -5.48 -24.10
N SER A 417 -0.54 -4.62 -23.21
CA SER A 417 0.85 -4.55 -22.79
C SER A 417 1.43 -5.93 -22.48
N GLU A 418 2.61 -6.24 -23.04
CA GLU A 418 3.33 -7.49 -22.72
C GLU A 418 3.55 -7.66 -21.22
N LEU A 419 3.72 -6.54 -20.48
CA LEU A 419 3.82 -6.55 -19.03
C LEU A 419 2.55 -7.08 -18.36
N ARG A 420 1.37 -6.66 -18.84
CA ARG A 420 0.06 -7.10 -18.31
C ARG A 420 -0.18 -8.58 -18.62
N LEU A 421 0.13 -9.02 -19.84
CA LEU A 421 0.05 -10.43 -20.24
C LEU A 421 1.03 -11.32 -19.47
N ARG A 422 2.27 -10.85 -19.25
CA ARG A 422 3.28 -11.55 -18.47
C ARG A 422 2.92 -11.60 -16.98
N ALA A 423 2.41 -10.51 -16.41
CA ALA A 423 1.90 -10.48 -15.05
C ALA A 423 0.74 -11.48 -14.85
N ARG A 424 -0.24 -11.51 -15.76
CA ARG A 424 -1.32 -12.51 -15.77
C ARG A 424 -0.76 -13.94 -15.80
N ALA A 425 0.18 -14.24 -16.70
CA ALA A 425 0.80 -15.57 -16.79
C ALA A 425 1.60 -15.94 -15.53
N SER A 426 2.30 -14.97 -14.92
CA SER A 426 2.96 -15.13 -13.63
C SER A 426 1.97 -15.40 -12.50
N LEU A 427 0.84 -14.69 -12.43
CA LEU A 427 -0.21 -14.93 -11.42
C LEU A 427 -0.88 -16.29 -11.58
N LEU A 428 -1.17 -16.71 -12.82
CA LEU A 428 -1.71 -18.05 -13.11
C LEU A 428 -0.73 -19.16 -12.74
N SER A 429 0.55 -19.03 -13.11
CA SER A 429 1.58 -20.02 -12.74
C SER A 429 1.86 -20.04 -11.23
N LEU A 430 1.78 -18.90 -10.55
CA LEU A 430 1.86 -18.79 -9.10
C LEU A 430 0.64 -19.45 -8.43
N GLY A 431 -0.58 -19.17 -8.89
CA GLY A 431 -1.81 -19.79 -8.40
C GLY A 431 -1.78 -21.31 -8.53
N GLY A 432 -1.44 -21.83 -9.72
CA GLY A 432 -1.29 -23.27 -9.95
C GLY A 432 -0.23 -23.92 -9.05
N ARG A 433 0.94 -23.27 -8.88
CA ARG A 433 1.97 -23.74 -7.94
C ARG A 433 1.50 -23.70 -6.49
N MET A 434 0.84 -22.62 -6.07
CA MET A 434 0.28 -22.49 -4.72
C MET A 434 -0.85 -23.49 -4.46
N SER A 435 -1.64 -23.88 -5.47
CA SER A 435 -2.66 -24.92 -5.29
C SER A 435 -2.08 -26.33 -5.16
N ALA A 436 -0.93 -26.60 -5.80
CA ALA A 436 -0.32 -27.93 -5.85
C ALA A 436 0.79 -28.18 -4.81
N ASP A 437 1.53 -27.15 -4.38
CA ASP A 437 2.65 -27.26 -3.45
C ASP A 437 2.28 -26.85 -2.02
N ALA A 438 2.05 -27.85 -1.17
CA ALA A 438 1.77 -27.65 0.26
C ALA A 438 2.88 -26.89 1.01
N ARG A 439 4.16 -26.99 0.61
CA ARG A 439 5.24 -26.21 1.25
C ARG A 439 5.12 -24.73 0.94
N LEU A 440 4.70 -24.39 -0.28
CA LEU A 440 4.46 -23.01 -0.68
C LEU A 440 3.22 -22.44 0.03
N GLN A 441 2.16 -23.24 0.22
CA GLN A 441 1.00 -22.86 1.04
C GLN A 441 1.42 -22.51 2.47
N THR A 442 2.09 -23.42 3.19
CA THR A 442 2.55 -23.18 4.57
C THR A 442 3.44 -21.94 4.68
N LYS A 443 4.28 -21.67 3.68
CA LYS A 443 5.13 -20.47 3.66
C LYS A 443 4.34 -19.18 3.49
N VAL A 444 3.30 -19.18 2.65
CA VAL A 444 2.40 -18.04 2.47
C VAL A 444 1.52 -17.85 3.72
N ASP A 445 0.98 -18.93 4.29
CA ASP A 445 0.21 -18.88 5.53
C ASP A 445 1.04 -18.34 6.70
N SER A 446 2.29 -18.81 6.90
CA SER A 446 3.20 -18.26 7.91
C SER A 446 3.49 -16.77 7.70
N TRP A 447 3.72 -16.33 6.46
CA TRP A 447 3.97 -14.91 6.18
C TRP A 447 2.74 -14.04 6.44
N LEU A 448 1.53 -14.55 6.11
CA LEU A 448 0.27 -13.88 6.43
C LEU A 448 -0.02 -13.87 7.93
N GLU A 449 0.27 -14.95 8.65
CA GLU A 449 0.20 -15.01 10.11
C GLU A 449 1.10 -13.97 10.75
N ASP A 450 2.36 -13.86 10.33
CA ASP A 450 3.32 -12.93 10.91
C ASP A 450 3.00 -11.48 10.54
N ALA A 451 2.58 -11.20 9.30
CA ALA A 451 2.13 -9.87 8.88
C ALA A 451 0.86 -9.42 9.61
N ALA A 452 -0.13 -10.31 9.77
CA ALA A 452 -1.36 -10.00 10.51
C ALA A 452 -1.09 -9.88 12.02
N THR A 453 -0.22 -10.71 12.58
CA THR A 453 0.22 -10.61 13.97
C THR A 453 0.90 -9.27 14.20
N TYR A 454 1.85 -8.88 13.33
CA TYR A 454 2.53 -7.59 13.41
C TYR A 454 1.52 -6.43 13.37
N LEU A 455 0.67 -6.37 12.34
CA LEU A 455 -0.38 -5.35 12.21
C LEU A 455 -1.25 -5.25 13.46
N VAL A 456 -1.69 -6.38 14.00
CA VAL A 456 -2.54 -6.42 15.20
C VAL A 456 -1.76 -5.99 16.44
N THR A 457 -0.50 -6.40 16.63
CA THR A 457 0.30 -5.95 17.79
C THR A 457 0.74 -4.49 17.70
N THR A 458 0.93 -3.95 16.50
CA THR A 458 1.37 -2.57 16.29
C THR A 458 0.21 -1.58 16.32
N TYR A 459 -0.97 -1.97 15.83
CA TYR A 459 -2.14 -1.09 15.71
C TYR A 459 -3.31 -1.49 16.63
N ARG A 460 -3.05 -2.31 17.66
CA ARG A 460 -4.06 -2.73 18.64
C ARG A 460 -4.77 -1.53 19.24
N ASP A 461 -3.99 -0.57 19.71
CA ASP A 461 -4.47 0.53 20.54
C ASP A 461 -5.23 1.56 19.70
N GLU A 462 -4.88 1.76 18.43
CA GLU A 462 -5.68 2.54 17.48
C GLU A 462 -7.03 1.89 17.18
N ILE A 463 -7.08 0.55 17.03
CA ILE A 463 -8.34 -0.18 16.78
C ILE A 463 -9.25 -0.14 18.03
N THR A 464 -8.70 -0.29 19.24
CA THR A 464 -9.49 -0.16 20.47
C THR A 464 -9.92 1.28 20.73
N SER A 465 -9.05 2.27 20.45
CA SER A 465 -9.39 3.70 20.53
C SER A 465 -10.55 4.03 19.62
N LEU A 466 -10.52 3.58 18.35
CA LEU A 466 -11.60 3.79 17.38
C LEU A 466 -12.96 3.29 17.90
N ILE A 467 -13.01 2.14 18.58
CA ILE A 467 -14.24 1.63 19.21
C ILE A 467 -14.70 2.58 20.32
N SER A 468 -13.79 2.97 21.22
CA SER A 468 -14.11 3.83 22.36
C SER A 468 -14.57 5.23 21.92
N GLU A 469 -13.90 5.85 20.94
CA GLU A 469 -14.24 7.14 20.34
C GLU A 469 -15.57 7.09 19.60
N THR A 470 -15.83 6.02 18.83
CA THR A 470 -17.10 5.81 18.14
C THR A 470 -18.25 5.75 19.14
N VAL A 471 -18.11 5.00 20.25
CA VAL A 471 -19.13 4.92 21.30
C VAL A 471 -19.27 6.25 22.06
N ALA A 472 -18.16 6.97 22.29
CA ALA A 472 -18.17 8.30 22.90
C ALA A 472 -18.97 9.31 22.05
N GLY A 473 -18.83 9.27 20.73
CA GLY A 473 -19.57 10.12 19.79
C GLY A 473 -21.07 9.81 19.65
N TRP A 474 -21.60 8.71 20.20
CA TRP A 474 -23.02 8.38 20.12
C TRP A 474 -23.87 9.15 21.12
N ASP A 475 -25.09 9.54 20.73
CA ASP A 475 -26.09 10.08 21.65
C ASP A 475 -26.48 9.03 22.72
N ALA A 476 -26.43 9.44 23.99
CA ALA A 476 -26.64 8.55 25.13
C ALA A 476 -28.08 8.04 25.21
N ASP A 477 -29.07 8.89 24.91
CA ASP A 477 -30.48 8.50 24.95
C ASP A 477 -30.86 7.59 23.78
N GLN A 478 -30.35 7.82 22.57
CA GLN A 478 -30.53 6.91 21.43
C GLN A 478 -29.87 5.55 21.71
N THR A 479 -28.66 5.54 22.27
CA THR A 479 -27.94 4.31 22.64
C THR A 479 -28.70 3.52 23.71
N SER A 480 -29.13 4.19 24.79
CA SER A 480 -30.00 3.60 25.83
C SER A 480 -31.27 2.99 25.24
N ARG A 481 -31.97 3.71 24.35
CA ARG A 481 -33.19 3.22 23.66
C ARG A 481 -32.93 2.02 22.74
N LYS A 482 -31.77 1.94 22.07
CA LYS A 482 -31.39 0.77 21.27
C LYS A 482 -31.11 -0.45 22.15
N ILE A 483 -30.39 -0.29 23.26
CA ILE A 483 -30.11 -1.38 24.20
C ILE A 483 -31.43 -1.84 24.87
N GLU A 484 -32.29 -0.91 25.27
CA GLU A 484 -33.63 -1.19 25.81
C GLU A 484 -34.49 -2.00 24.81
N ALA A 485 -34.38 -1.73 23.51
CA ALA A 485 -35.10 -2.49 22.49
C ALA A 485 -34.60 -3.95 22.32
N HIS A 486 -33.33 -4.22 22.63
CA HIS A 486 -32.74 -5.56 22.53
C HIS A 486 -32.98 -6.39 23.79
N VAL A 487 -32.68 -5.83 24.97
CA VAL A 487 -32.69 -6.57 26.26
C VAL A 487 -34.01 -6.36 27.04
N GLY A 488 -34.78 -5.31 26.72
CA GLY A 488 -35.92 -4.87 27.53
C GLY A 488 -37.09 -5.86 27.63
N ARG A 489 -37.21 -6.84 26.72
CA ARG A 489 -38.19 -7.93 26.85
C ARG A 489 -37.82 -8.83 28.03
N ASP A 490 -36.55 -9.18 28.11
CA ASP A 490 -36.04 -10.18 29.06
C ASP A 490 -35.96 -9.58 30.47
N LEU A 491 -35.65 -8.29 30.57
CA LEU A 491 -35.73 -7.53 31.82
C LEU A 491 -37.15 -7.41 32.40
N GLN A 492 -38.23 -7.57 31.61
CA GLN A 492 -39.57 -7.61 32.19
C GLN A 492 -39.86 -8.94 32.90
N PHE A 493 -39.18 -10.05 32.56
CA PHE A 493 -39.34 -11.30 33.30
C PHE A 493 -38.84 -11.18 34.73
N ILE A 494 -37.80 -10.37 34.98
CA ILE A 494 -37.35 -10.04 36.34
C ILE A 494 -38.54 -9.47 37.15
N ARG A 495 -39.25 -8.47 36.62
CA ARG A 495 -40.40 -7.85 37.30
C ARG A 495 -41.59 -8.81 37.51
N ILE A 496 -41.86 -9.70 36.56
CA ILE A 496 -42.90 -10.74 36.73
C ILE A 496 -42.47 -11.71 37.84
N ASN A 497 -41.21 -12.16 37.83
CA ASN A 497 -40.65 -13.04 38.85
C ASN A 497 -40.62 -12.36 40.23
N GLY A 498 -40.26 -11.07 40.32
CA GLY A 498 -40.31 -10.30 41.57
C GLY A 498 -41.71 -10.16 42.15
N THR A 499 -42.74 -10.13 41.29
CA THR A 499 -44.15 -10.18 41.74
C THR A 499 -44.45 -11.53 42.41
N VAL A 500 -44.03 -12.64 41.78
CA VAL A 500 -44.31 -14.01 42.27
C VAL A 500 -43.47 -14.36 43.49
N VAL A 501 -42.16 -14.13 43.43
CA VAL A 501 -41.21 -14.38 44.53
C VAL A 501 -41.51 -13.48 45.71
N GLY A 502 -41.81 -12.19 45.48
CA GLY A 502 -42.28 -11.28 46.53
C GLY A 502 -43.53 -11.80 47.22
N ALA A 503 -44.51 -12.31 46.47
CA ALA A 503 -45.73 -12.85 47.06
C ALA A 503 -45.50 -14.13 47.88
N LEU A 504 -44.65 -15.05 47.40
CA LEU A 504 -44.27 -16.25 48.14
C LEU A 504 -43.49 -15.90 49.41
N ALA A 505 -42.57 -14.94 49.35
CA ALA A 505 -41.82 -14.46 50.49
C ALA A 505 -42.71 -13.78 51.53
N GLY A 506 -43.64 -12.90 51.11
CA GLY A 506 -44.61 -12.27 52.00
C GLY A 506 -45.54 -13.27 52.68
N LEU A 507 -46.02 -14.27 51.94
CA LEU A 507 -46.82 -15.37 52.48
C LEU A 507 -46.04 -16.15 53.55
N LEU A 508 -44.78 -16.50 53.27
CA LEU A 508 -43.93 -17.24 54.19
C LEU A 508 -43.61 -16.43 55.46
N ILE A 509 -43.23 -15.16 55.31
CA ILE A 509 -42.94 -14.25 56.43
C ILE A 509 -44.18 -14.08 57.31
N PHE A 510 -45.36 -13.90 56.70
CA PHE A 510 -46.63 -13.78 57.43
C PHE A 510 -47.03 -15.08 58.13
N ALA A 511 -46.83 -16.24 57.51
CA ALA A 511 -47.07 -17.53 58.13
C ALA A 511 -46.16 -17.75 59.35
N ILE A 512 -44.87 -17.44 59.22
CA ILE A 512 -43.91 -17.53 60.33
C ILE A 512 -44.27 -16.55 61.44
N SER A 513 -44.60 -15.28 61.12
CA SER A 513 -44.97 -14.29 62.15
C SER A 513 -46.25 -14.65 62.89
N ARG A 514 -47.24 -15.27 62.21
CA ARG A 514 -48.45 -15.81 62.82
C ARG A 514 -48.23 -17.02 63.73
N VAL A 515 -47.21 -17.84 63.46
CA VAL A 515 -46.85 -18.99 64.30
C VAL A 515 -45.95 -18.58 65.47
N ALA A 516 -45.06 -17.60 65.27
CA ALA A 516 -44.10 -17.15 66.28
C ALA A 516 -44.63 -16.06 67.22
N GLY A 517 -45.59 -15.25 66.78
CA GLY A 517 -46.21 -14.15 67.54
C GLY A 517 -47.68 -14.40 67.85
N GLY A 518 -48.00 -15.59 68.37
CA GLY A 518 -49.35 -16.00 68.78
C GLY A 518 -49.87 -15.24 69.99
#